data_AF-A0A2U1N2M0-F1
#
_entry.id   AF-A0A2U1N2M0-F1
#
_cell.length_a   1.000
_cell.length_b   1.000
_cell.length_c   1.000
_cell.angle_alpha   90.00
_cell.angle_beta   90.00
_cell.angle_gamma   90.00
#
_symmetry.space_group_name_H-M   'P 1'
#
loop_
_entity.id
_entity.type
_entity.pdbx_description
1 polymer ?
#
loop_
_entity_poly.entity_id
_entity_poly.type
_entity_poly.pdbx_seq_one_letter_code
_entity_poly.pdbx_strand_id
1 'polypeptide(L)'
;MNRGEIDGLFCPICIEAWSTEGEHKMCCLPCGHIYGLSCIKKWLRQRRSNGKCPQCNRRSTLKDIRVLYAARLCAVDDRLHKQVRALKAKCDSLEKKNTDYCNKEVRFLEREADLCRKLQMLTEEKKSLERLLEDRQRESQGSSQDYQRRMIKDIGSGSQSCSGIFKQQGEFRVDGGRFFDIDASGQLIIVARRLNGMGGMNLLTKISLVAPNEREDIQLPENTKAVRALCVKPDTRLALLASLGKKLSVVRKQHHCSYL
;
A
#
# COMPACT_ATOMS: atom_id res chain seq x y z
N MET A 1 -25.33 -17.97 -10.87
CA MET A 1 -25.31 -17.18 -12.12
C MET A 1 -26.74 -16.71 -12.38
N ASN A 2 -26.96 -15.40 -12.45
CA ASN A 2 -28.31 -14.82 -12.46
C ASN A 2 -28.93 -14.99 -13.84
N ARG A 3 -30.16 -15.53 -13.87
CA ARG A 3 -30.88 -15.91 -15.09
C ARG A 3 -31.14 -14.72 -16.05
N GLY A 4 -31.08 -13.48 -15.55
CA GLY A 4 -31.26 -12.26 -16.34
C GLY A 4 -29.99 -11.66 -17.00
N GLU A 5 -28.78 -12.18 -16.72
CA GLU A 5 -27.52 -11.69 -17.34
C GLU A 5 -27.34 -12.21 -18.79
N ILE A 6 -28.18 -13.14 -19.23
CA ILE A 6 -27.96 -13.97 -20.44
C ILE A 6 -29.05 -13.72 -21.51
N ASP A 7 -30.21 -13.19 -21.13
CA ASP A 7 -31.42 -13.13 -21.98
C ASP A 7 -31.33 -12.22 -23.21
N GLY A 8 -30.28 -11.40 -23.33
CA GLY A 8 -30.03 -10.55 -24.51
C GLY A 8 -28.92 -11.05 -25.45
N LEU A 9 -28.17 -12.09 -25.07
CA LEU A 9 -26.94 -12.51 -25.76
C LEU A 9 -27.12 -13.78 -26.62
N PHE A 10 -28.26 -14.46 -26.49
CA PHE A 10 -28.51 -15.76 -27.13
C PHE A 10 -29.87 -15.81 -27.82
N CYS A 11 -29.96 -16.62 -28.86
CA CYS A 11 -31.21 -16.86 -29.57
C CYS A 11 -32.21 -17.64 -28.71
N PRO A 12 -33.44 -17.16 -28.49
CA PRO A 12 -34.44 -17.92 -27.73
C PRO A 12 -34.88 -19.24 -28.37
N ILE A 13 -34.55 -19.47 -29.65
CA ILE A 13 -34.93 -20.69 -30.40
C ILE A 13 -33.90 -21.79 -30.25
N CYS A 14 -32.61 -21.49 -30.41
CA CYS A 14 -31.52 -22.48 -30.35
C CYS A 14 -30.59 -22.33 -29.14
N ILE A 15 -30.69 -21.21 -28.40
CA ILE A 15 -29.87 -20.89 -27.23
C ILE A 15 -28.38 -20.69 -27.59
N GLU A 16 -28.08 -20.44 -28.86
CA GLU A 16 -26.74 -20.11 -29.33
C GLU A 16 -26.51 -18.59 -29.38
N ALA A 17 -25.24 -18.18 -29.26
CA ALA A 17 -24.87 -16.77 -29.33
C ALA A 17 -25.09 -16.20 -30.73
N TRP A 18 -25.42 -14.91 -30.80
CA TRP A 18 -25.60 -14.21 -32.08
C TRP A 18 -24.31 -14.16 -32.88
N SER A 19 -24.39 -14.35 -34.19
CA SER A 19 -23.25 -14.14 -35.08
C SER A 19 -23.27 -12.74 -35.70
N THR A 20 -22.13 -12.05 -35.71
CA THR A 20 -21.96 -10.76 -36.43
C THR A 20 -21.95 -10.97 -37.94
N GLU A 21 -21.53 -12.14 -38.39
CA GLU A 21 -21.42 -12.56 -39.78
C GLU A 21 -22.14 -13.90 -40.02
N GLY A 22 -22.51 -14.20 -41.27
CA GLY A 22 -23.20 -15.45 -41.61
C GLY A 22 -24.73 -15.45 -41.43
N GLU A 23 -25.32 -16.63 -41.27
CA GLU A 23 -26.77 -16.84 -41.31
C GLU A 23 -27.50 -16.66 -39.96
N HIS A 24 -26.78 -16.64 -38.84
CA HIS A 24 -27.34 -16.53 -37.49
C HIS A 24 -27.25 -15.10 -36.92
N LYS A 25 -27.46 -14.10 -37.79
CA LYS A 25 -27.52 -12.69 -37.41
C LYS A 25 -28.75 -12.40 -36.57
N MET A 26 -28.67 -11.43 -35.68
CA MET A 26 -29.82 -10.93 -34.93
C MET A 26 -30.85 -10.29 -35.87
N CYS A 27 -32.13 -10.58 -35.67
CA CYS A 27 -33.23 -9.97 -36.41
C CYS A 27 -34.48 -9.84 -35.53
N CYS A 28 -35.39 -8.94 -35.90
CA CYS A 28 -36.67 -8.78 -35.23
C CYS A 28 -37.85 -9.02 -36.18
N LEU A 29 -38.97 -9.45 -35.60
CA LEU A 29 -40.28 -9.46 -36.24
C LEU A 29 -41.02 -8.13 -35.99
N PRO A 30 -42.11 -7.81 -36.73
CA PRO A 30 -42.92 -6.60 -36.49
C PRO A 30 -43.53 -6.52 -35.09
N CYS A 31 -43.59 -7.63 -34.36
CA CYS A 31 -44.02 -7.66 -32.96
C CYS A 31 -42.95 -7.22 -31.95
N GLY A 32 -41.72 -6.93 -32.41
CA GLY A 32 -40.60 -6.50 -31.56
C GLY A 32 -39.74 -7.64 -30.99
N HIS A 33 -40.18 -8.90 -31.09
CA HIS A 33 -39.40 -10.04 -30.62
C HIS A 33 -38.19 -10.32 -31.51
N ILE A 34 -37.08 -10.75 -30.88
CA ILE A 34 -35.75 -10.88 -31.50
C ILE A 34 -35.33 -12.36 -31.55
N TYR A 35 -34.75 -12.76 -32.69
CA TYR A 35 -34.30 -14.12 -32.96
C TYR A 35 -33.06 -14.14 -33.88
N GLY A 36 -32.48 -15.33 -34.03
CA GLY A 36 -31.43 -15.57 -35.01
C GLY A 36 -32.07 -15.75 -36.38
N LEU A 37 -31.51 -15.10 -37.40
CA LEU A 37 -32.10 -15.00 -38.73
C LEU A 37 -32.39 -16.38 -39.34
N SER A 38 -31.43 -17.30 -39.29
CA SER A 38 -31.61 -18.69 -39.75
C SER A 38 -32.70 -19.42 -38.95
N CYS A 39 -32.75 -19.22 -37.64
CA CYS A 39 -33.72 -19.86 -36.76
C CYS A 39 -35.16 -19.39 -37.01
N ILE A 40 -35.39 -18.08 -37.08
CA ILE A 40 -36.75 -17.58 -37.31
C ILE A 40 -37.22 -17.84 -38.74
N LYS A 41 -36.31 -17.82 -39.73
CA LYS A 41 -36.64 -18.26 -41.10
C LYS A 41 -37.06 -19.72 -41.14
N LYS A 42 -36.33 -20.61 -40.46
CA LYS A 42 -36.70 -22.03 -40.34
C LYS A 42 -38.05 -22.18 -39.65
N TRP A 43 -38.30 -21.44 -38.56
CA TRP A 43 -39.56 -21.48 -37.83
C TRP A 43 -40.76 -21.06 -38.68
N LEU A 44 -40.71 -19.92 -39.36
CA LEU A 44 -41.83 -19.39 -40.16
C LEU A 44 -42.14 -20.23 -41.41
N ARG A 45 -41.17 -21.02 -41.89
CA ARG A 45 -41.38 -21.97 -43.01
C ARG A 45 -42.09 -23.26 -42.58
N GLN A 46 -42.13 -23.57 -41.29
CA GLN A 46 -42.80 -24.79 -40.81
C GLN A 46 -44.32 -24.63 -40.91
N ARG A 47 -45.02 -25.60 -41.52
CA ARG A 47 -46.50 -25.58 -41.62
C ARG A 47 -47.18 -25.41 -40.26
N ARG A 48 -46.66 -26.06 -39.22
CA ARG A 48 -47.18 -26.01 -37.85
C ARG A 48 -47.12 -24.63 -37.20
N SER A 49 -46.17 -23.77 -37.59
CA SER A 49 -46.06 -22.43 -37.01
C SER A 49 -47.08 -21.46 -37.60
N ASN A 50 -47.65 -21.79 -38.77
CA ASN A 50 -48.62 -20.99 -39.49
C ASN A 50 -48.19 -19.51 -39.65
N GLY A 51 -46.87 -19.28 -39.82
CA GLY A 51 -46.29 -17.95 -39.89
C GLY A 51 -46.49 -17.11 -38.62
N LYS A 52 -46.47 -17.71 -37.44
CA LYS A 52 -46.64 -17.00 -36.16
C LYS A 52 -45.34 -16.87 -35.39
N CYS A 53 -45.19 -15.72 -34.71
CA CYS A 53 -44.11 -15.46 -33.77
C CYS A 53 -44.08 -16.51 -32.64
N PRO A 54 -42.92 -17.13 -32.33
CA PRO A 54 -42.78 -18.10 -31.24
C PRO A 54 -43.21 -17.59 -29.85
N GLN A 55 -43.04 -16.30 -29.58
CA GLN A 55 -43.29 -15.74 -28.24
C GLN A 55 -44.70 -15.18 -28.06
N CYS A 56 -45.27 -14.54 -29.06
CA CYS A 56 -46.56 -13.84 -28.93
C CYS A 56 -47.63 -14.26 -29.93
N ASN A 57 -47.35 -15.26 -30.78
CA ASN A 57 -48.27 -15.78 -31.80
C ASN A 57 -48.79 -14.77 -32.85
N ARG A 58 -48.27 -13.54 -32.88
CA ARG A 58 -48.60 -12.57 -33.93
C ARG A 58 -48.12 -13.09 -35.28
N ARG A 59 -48.95 -12.96 -36.32
CA ARG A 59 -48.59 -13.35 -37.69
C ARG A 59 -47.39 -12.52 -38.17
N SER A 60 -46.47 -13.17 -38.86
CA SER A 60 -45.28 -12.58 -39.47
C SER A 60 -44.83 -13.46 -40.63
N THR A 61 -44.43 -12.84 -41.71
CA THR A 61 -43.94 -13.50 -42.92
C THR A 61 -42.42 -13.34 -43.04
N LEU A 62 -41.81 -14.07 -43.98
CA LEU A 62 -40.37 -13.95 -44.24
C LEU A 62 -39.95 -12.55 -44.70
N LYS A 63 -40.87 -11.79 -45.33
CA LYS A 63 -40.64 -10.41 -45.77
C LYS A 63 -40.64 -9.41 -44.61
N ASP A 64 -41.26 -9.80 -43.50
CA ASP A 64 -41.42 -8.94 -42.33
C ASP A 64 -40.19 -8.97 -41.40
N ILE A 65 -39.23 -9.87 -41.65
CA ILE A 65 -38.03 -10.02 -40.85
C ILE A 65 -37.07 -8.87 -41.14
N ARG A 66 -36.66 -8.14 -40.10
CA ARG A 66 -35.67 -7.06 -40.20
C ARG A 66 -34.39 -7.45 -39.48
N VAL A 67 -33.28 -7.52 -40.22
CA VAL A 67 -31.96 -7.82 -39.64
C VAL A 67 -31.47 -6.61 -38.85
N LEU A 68 -30.99 -6.84 -37.64
CA LEU A 68 -30.42 -5.82 -36.77
C LEU A 68 -28.90 -5.83 -36.92
N TYR A 69 -28.34 -4.68 -37.27
CA TYR A 69 -26.89 -4.47 -37.37
C TYR A 69 -26.44 -3.63 -36.18
N ALA A 70 -26.20 -4.26 -35.04
CA ALA A 70 -25.64 -3.60 -33.87
C ALA A 70 -24.23 -4.13 -33.64
N ALA A 71 -23.23 -3.25 -33.66
CA ALA A 71 -21.83 -3.63 -33.42
C ALA A 71 -21.63 -4.15 -31.99
N ARG A 72 -22.37 -3.58 -31.01
CA ARG A 72 -22.47 -4.04 -29.61
C ARG A 72 -23.80 -3.54 -29.02
N LEU A 73 -24.62 -4.45 -28.49
CA LEU A 73 -25.73 -4.09 -27.61
C LEU A 73 -25.23 -4.24 -26.18
N CYS A 74 -24.85 -3.12 -25.56
CA CYS A 74 -24.60 -3.11 -24.13
C CYS A 74 -25.92 -2.76 -23.44
N ALA A 75 -26.56 -3.74 -22.81
CA ALA A 75 -27.56 -3.41 -21.80
C ALA A 75 -26.86 -2.60 -20.71
N VAL A 76 -27.40 -1.43 -20.39
CA VAL A 76 -26.94 -0.60 -19.29
C VAL A 76 -27.20 -1.39 -18.01
N ASP A 77 -26.17 -2.08 -17.51
CA ASP A 77 -26.30 -2.87 -16.28
C ASP A 77 -26.43 -1.92 -15.09
N ASP A 78 -27.64 -1.82 -14.54
CA ASP A 78 -27.95 -1.02 -13.35
C ASP A 78 -27.07 -1.40 -12.14
N ARG A 79 -26.63 -2.66 -12.06
CA ARG A 79 -25.74 -3.12 -11.00
C ARG A 79 -24.35 -2.51 -11.16
N LEU A 80 -23.79 -2.51 -12.36
CA LEU A 80 -22.51 -1.88 -12.65
C LEU A 80 -22.58 -0.36 -12.36
N HIS A 81 -23.66 0.31 -12.74
CA HIS A 81 -23.86 1.72 -12.41
C HIS A 81 -23.90 1.98 -10.90
N LYS A 82 -24.59 1.12 -10.13
CA LYS A 82 -24.57 1.20 -8.65
C LYS A 82 -23.17 0.98 -8.09
N GLN A 83 -22.41 0.03 -8.62
CA GLN A 83 -21.03 -0.22 -8.19
C GLN A 83 -20.12 0.98 -8.50
N VAL A 84 -20.21 1.56 -9.70
CA VAL A 84 -19.44 2.76 -10.07
C VAL A 84 -19.75 3.92 -9.12
N ARG A 85 -21.03 4.16 -8.81
CA ARG A 85 -21.42 5.20 -7.85
C ARG A 85 -20.86 4.93 -6.44
N ALA A 86 -20.97 3.68 -5.96
CA ALA A 86 -20.46 3.30 -4.65
C ALA A 86 -18.94 3.44 -4.55
N LEU A 87 -18.20 3.03 -5.59
CA LEU A 87 -16.76 3.18 -5.67
C LEU A 87 -16.35 4.66 -5.69
N LYS A 88 -17.05 5.50 -6.47
CA LYS A 88 -16.79 6.93 -6.52
C LYS A 88 -16.98 7.60 -5.16
N ALA A 89 -18.09 7.31 -4.47
CA ALA A 89 -18.33 7.81 -3.11
C ALA A 89 -17.26 7.35 -2.11
N LYS A 90 -16.75 6.11 -2.27
CA LYS A 90 -15.65 5.59 -1.45
C LYS A 90 -14.34 6.32 -1.73
N CYS A 91 -14.03 6.62 -2.99
CA CYS A 91 -12.86 7.43 -3.38
C CYS A 91 -12.93 8.81 -2.73
N ASP A 92 -14.06 9.53 -2.88
CA ASP A 92 -14.26 10.85 -2.29
C ASP A 92 -14.09 10.83 -0.76
N SER A 93 -14.61 9.79 -0.10
CA SER A 93 -14.46 9.59 1.35
C SER A 93 -13.00 9.37 1.76
N LEU A 94 -12.24 8.58 0.99
CA LEU A 94 -10.83 8.31 1.25
C LEU A 94 -9.97 9.55 1.01
N GLU A 95 -10.22 10.32 -0.04
CA GLU A 95 -9.53 11.58 -0.32
C GLU A 95 -9.75 12.60 0.81
N LYS A 96 -10.97 12.70 1.34
CA LYS A 96 -11.27 13.55 2.50
C LYS A 96 -10.54 13.11 3.76
N LYS A 97 -10.43 11.79 4.01
CA LYS A 97 -9.63 11.28 5.14
C LYS A 97 -8.16 11.59 4.96
N ASN A 98 -7.63 11.42 3.75
CA ASN A 98 -6.22 11.64 3.46
C ASN A 98 -5.84 13.11 3.68
N THR A 99 -6.69 14.04 3.24
CA THR A 99 -6.49 15.48 3.49
C THR A 99 -6.55 15.82 4.99
N ASP A 100 -7.44 15.21 5.77
CA ASP A 100 -7.45 15.38 7.24
C ASP A 100 -6.16 14.84 7.89
N TYR A 101 -5.64 13.69 7.45
CA TYR A 101 -4.36 13.16 7.92
C TYR A 101 -3.20 14.10 7.57
N CYS A 102 -3.11 14.58 6.32
CA CYS A 102 -2.08 15.55 5.93
C CYS A 102 -2.14 16.83 6.79
N ASN A 103 -3.34 17.34 7.08
CA ASN A 103 -3.51 18.51 7.93
C ASN A 103 -3.09 18.24 9.39
N LYS A 104 -3.36 17.04 9.92
CA LYS A 104 -2.89 16.63 11.25
C LYS A 104 -1.37 16.54 11.30
N GLU A 105 -0.76 16.00 10.25
CA GLU A 105 0.70 15.87 10.14
C GLU A 105 1.39 17.24 10.13
N VAL A 106 0.90 18.17 9.31
CA VAL A 106 1.42 19.55 9.29
C VAL A 106 1.33 20.20 10.68
N ARG A 107 0.18 20.07 11.35
CA ARG A 107 0.01 20.61 12.72
C ARG A 107 0.94 19.94 13.73
N PHE A 108 1.28 18.67 13.56
CA PHE A 108 2.23 17.97 14.42
C PHE A 108 3.65 18.50 14.21
N LEU A 109 4.09 18.61 12.96
CA LEU A 109 5.40 19.14 12.59
C LEU A 109 5.59 20.60 13.05
N GLU A 110 4.56 21.43 12.94
CA GLU A 110 4.58 22.81 13.45
C GLU A 110 4.79 22.86 14.97
N ARG A 111 4.12 21.97 15.72
CA ARG A 111 4.29 21.87 17.18
C ARG A 111 5.68 21.37 17.55
N GLU A 112 6.20 20.37 16.83
CA GLU A 112 7.55 19.85 17.05
C GLU A 112 8.59 20.94 16.81
N ALA A 113 8.47 21.70 15.71
CA ALA A 113 9.34 22.84 15.43
C ALA A 113 9.27 23.91 16.53
N ASP A 114 8.07 24.21 17.05
CA ASP A 114 7.90 25.15 18.15
C ASP A 114 8.58 24.68 19.45
N LEU A 115 8.44 23.39 19.78
CA LEU A 115 9.12 22.79 20.92
C LEU A 115 10.64 22.80 20.76
N CYS A 116 11.16 22.50 19.57
CA CYS A 116 12.60 22.59 19.29
C CYS A 116 13.14 24.00 19.51
N ARG A 117 12.42 25.04 19.06
CA ARG A 117 12.80 26.45 19.32
C ARG A 117 12.84 26.76 20.81
N LYS A 118 11.82 26.33 21.57
CA LYS A 118 11.77 26.53 23.03
C LYS A 118 12.90 25.80 23.75
N LEU A 119 13.23 24.58 23.33
CA LEU A 119 14.35 23.82 23.88
C LEU A 119 15.69 24.52 23.62
N GLN A 120 15.89 25.08 22.42
CA GLN A 120 17.11 25.84 22.12
C GLN A 120 17.25 27.07 23.03
N MET A 121 16.18 27.84 23.22
CA MET A 121 16.16 28.99 24.12
C MET A 121 16.51 28.59 25.57
N LEU A 122 15.85 27.56 26.10
CA LEU A 122 16.11 27.06 27.46
C LEU A 122 17.53 26.51 27.62
N THR A 123 18.07 25.89 26.57
CA THR A 123 19.45 25.36 26.58
C THR A 123 20.47 26.51 26.65
N GLU A 124 20.25 27.59 25.91
CA GLU A 124 21.13 28.76 25.93
C GLU A 124 21.04 29.52 27.26
N GLU A 125 19.83 29.67 27.80
CA GLU A 125 19.60 30.26 29.12
C GLU A 125 20.29 29.44 30.22
N LYS A 126 20.14 28.11 30.19
CA LYS A 126 20.82 27.20 31.12
C LYS A 126 22.34 27.38 31.06
N LYS A 127 22.94 27.40 29.86
CA LYS A 127 24.38 27.63 29.69
C LYS A 127 24.82 28.99 30.22
N SER A 128 24.00 30.03 30.04
CA SER A 128 24.28 31.36 30.60
C SER A 128 24.29 31.34 32.13
N LEU A 129 23.32 30.66 32.76
CA LEU A 129 23.26 30.50 34.22
C LEU A 129 24.44 29.67 34.75
N GLU A 130 24.81 28.58 34.07
CA GLU A 130 25.96 27.75 34.44
C GLU A 130 27.26 28.56 34.43
N ARG A 131 27.49 29.38 33.39
CA ARG A 131 28.65 30.30 33.35
C ARG A 131 28.66 31.27 34.55
N LEU A 132 27.53 31.89 34.87
CA LEU A 132 27.42 32.80 36.02
C LEU A 132 27.63 32.11 37.38
N LEU A 133 27.34 30.81 37.49
CA LEU A 133 27.62 30.02 38.70
C LEU A 133 29.10 29.66 38.79
N GLU A 134 29.73 29.28 37.68
CA GLU A 134 31.17 29.02 37.61
C GLU A 134 31.99 30.27 37.98
N ASP A 135 31.62 31.44 37.46
CA ASP A 135 32.32 32.70 37.76
C ASP A 135 32.23 33.05 39.26
N ARG A 136 31.05 32.90 39.87
CA ARG A 136 30.86 33.10 41.32
C ARG A 136 31.67 32.14 42.18
N GLN A 137 31.81 30.88 41.74
CA GLN A 137 32.64 29.89 42.43
C GLN A 137 34.13 30.25 42.34
N ARG A 138 34.60 30.77 41.20
CA ARG A 138 35.99 31.26 41.04
C ARG A 138 36.27 32.47 41.92
N GLU A 139 35.33 33.41 42.04
CA GLU A 139 35.46 34.58 42.92
C GLU A 139 35.49 34.18 44.42
N SER A 140 34.73 33.16 44.81
CA SER A 140 34.72 32.61 46.18
C SER A 140 36.01 31.83 46.53
N GLN A 141 36.66 31.20 45.54
CA GLN A 141 37.92 30.47 45.73
C GLN A 141 39.18 31.33 45.55
N GLY A 142 39.05 32.61 45.19
CA GLY A 142 40.15 33.58 45.04
C GLY A 142 40.86 34.00 46.34
N SER A 143 40.51 33.39 47.48
CA SER A 143 41.12 33.66 48.79
C SER A 143 41.47 32.35 49.52
N SER A 144 42.34 31.51 48.94
CA SER A 144 43.36 30.74 49.71
C SER A 144 44.22 29.87 48.80
N GLN A 145 45.51 30.22 48.78
CA GLN A 145 46.72 29.39 48.71
C GLN A 145 46.88 28.35 47.59
N ASP A 146 47.95 28.60 46.82
CA ASP A 146 48.85 27.66 46.16
C ASP A 146 48.89 26.25 46.79
N TYR A 147 48.88 25.21 45.95
CA TYR A 147 49.92 24.18 45.85
C TYR A 147 49.53 23.13 44.77
N GLN A 148 50.40 23.02 43.74
CA GLN A 148 50.64 21.89 42.83
C GLN A 148 49.57 20.80 42.60
N ARG A 149 49.15 20.65 41.33
CA ARG A 149 49.40 19.41 40.56
C ARG A 149 49.30 19.62 39.05
N ARG A 150 50.45 19.61 38.36
CA ARG A 150 50.57 19.33 36.92
C ARG A 150 49.97 17.95 36.63
N MET A 151 49.09 17.85 35.64
CA MET A 151 48.99 16.72 34.73
C MET A 151 48.58 17.24 33.35
N ILE A 152 49.39 16.87 32.37
CA ILE A 152 49.23 17.13 30.94
C ILE A 152 47.98 16.40 30.44
N LYS A 153 47.08 17.08 29.71
CA LYS A 153 46.14 16.43 28.79
C LYS A 153 45.81 17.34 27.60
N ASP A 154 46.44 16.95 26.50
CA ASP A 154 46.02 16.98 25.10
C ASP A 154 45.01 18.02 24.62
N ILE A 155 45.49 18.75 23.62
CA ILE A 155 44.73 19.60 22.71
C ILE A 155 43.72 18.74 21.95
N GLY A 156 42.44 19.02 22.16
CA GLY A 156 41.33 18.48 21.36
C GLY A 156 40.07 19.30 21.59
N SER A 157 39.72 20.14 20.61
CA SER A 157 38.53 20.99 20.57
C SER A 157 37.25 20.21 20.90
N GLY A 158 36.70 20.43 22.10
CA GLY A 158 35.50 19.77 22.59
C GLY A 158 34.24 20.59 22.33
N SER A 159 33.46 20.19 21.32
CA SER A 159 32.03 20.52 21.24
C SER A 159 31.33 19.90 22.45
N GLN A 160 30.75 20.73 23.31
CA GLN A 160 30.15 20.30 24.57
C GLN A 160 28.90 19.44 24.32
N SER A 161 29.01 18.18 24.74
CA SER A 161 28.09 17.06 24.52
C SER A 161 26.81 17.17 25.36
N CYS A 162 25.66 16.94 24.74
CA CYS A 162 24.42 16.65 25.45
C CYS A 162 24.54 15.26 26.11
N SER A 163 24.57 15.20 27.45
CA SER A 163 24.55 13.92 28.17
C SER A 163 23.13 13.32 28.14
N GLY A 164 22.74 12.79 26.99
CA GLY A 164 21.61 11.87 26.91
C GLY A 164 21.91 10.66 27.78
N ILE A 165 21.18 10.49 28.89
CA ILE A 165 21.30 9.30 29.74
C ILE A 165 20.67 8.14 28.97
N PHE A 166 21.51 7.28 28.38
CA PHE A 166 21.06 6.04 27.76
C PHE A 166 20.76 5.02 28.86
N LYS A 167 19.50 4.58 28.94
CA LYS A 167 19.09 3.46 29.78
C LYS A 167 18.81 2.25 28.88
N GLN A 168 19.54 1.15 29.09
CA GLN A 168 19.28 -0.10 28.39
C GLN A 168 17.90 -0.63 28.78
N GLN A 169 17.01 -0.79 27.79
CA GLN A 169 15.66 -1.30 28.00
C GLN A 169 15.51 -2.79 27.68
N GLY A 170 16.39 -3.35 26.85
CA GLY A 170 16.36 -4.76 26.47
C GLY A 170 17.56 -5.16 25.60
N GLU A 171 17.76 -6.47 25.45
CA GLU A 171 18.81 -7.04 24.60
C GLU A 171 18.24 -8.22 23.80
N PHE A 172 18.58 -8.30 22.52
CA PHE A 172 18.11 -9.33 21.61
C PHE A 172 19.28 -9.96 20.87
N ARG A 173 19.42 -11.28 20.95
CA ARG A 173 20.40 -12.01 20.13
C ARG A 173 20.02 -11.94 18.66
N VAL A 174 20.94 -11.53 17.79
CA VAL A 174 20.75 -11.50 16.34
C VAL A 174 21.96 -12.09 15.63
N ASP A 175 21.84 -13.31 15.13
CA ASP A 175 22.95 -13.96 14.44
C ASP A 175 23.17 -13.37 13.06
N GLY A 176 24.40 -12.95 12.76
CA GLY A 176 24.77 -12.44 11.45
C GLY A 176 24.15 -11.08 11.09
N GLY A 177 23.66 -10.31 12.06
CA GLY A 177 23.17 -8.94 11.85
C GLY A 177 24.24 -8.00 11.31
N ARG A 178 23.87 -7.12 10.37
CA ARG A 178 24.81 -6.18 9.71
C ARG A 178 24.29 -4.76 9.65
N PHE A 179 23.04 -4.59 9.26
CA PHE A 179 22.36 -3.31 9.15
C PHE A 179 21.00 -3.45 9.79
N PHE A 180 20.53 -2.41 10.46
CA PHE A 180 19.20 -2.39 11.04
C PHE A 180 18.59 -1.01 10.87
N ASP A 181 17.27 -0.97 10.91
CA ASP A 181 16.53 0.27 11.03
C ASP A 181 15.24 0.00 11.82
N ILE A 182 14.68 1.04 12.40
CA ILE A 182 13.46 0.99 13.19
C ILE A 182 12.32 1.66 12.43
N ASP A 183 11.11 1.16 12.62
CA ASP A 183 9.94 1.84 12.08
C ASP A 183 9.60 3.11 12.86
N ALA A 184 8.74 3.96 12.28
CA ALA A 184 8.35 5.22 12.92
C ALA A 184 7.59 5.07 14.23
N SER A 185 6.97 3.92 14.47
CA SER A 185 6.32 3.65 15.77
C SER A 185 7.33 3.39 16.89
N GLY A 186 8.59 3.10 16.55
CA GLY A 186 9.59 2.70 17.54
C GLY A 186 9.33 1.33 18.15
N GLN A 187 8.46 0.50 17.53
CA GLN A 187 8.07 -0.81 18.06
C GLN A 187 8.61 -1.97 17.22
N LEU A 188 9.10 -1.71 16.01
CA LEU A 188 9.54 -2.76 15.10
C LEU A 188 10.93 -2.48 14.55
N ILE A 189 11.87 -3.36 14.88
CA ILE A 189 13.21 -3.36 14.30
C ILE A 189 13.23 -4.31 13.11
N ILE A 190 13.80 -3.85 11.98
CA ILE A 190 14.17 -4.71 10.86
C ILE A 190 15.68 -4.81 10.83
N VAL A 191 16.20 -6.04 10.84
CA VAL A 191 17.63 -6.32 10.77
C VAL A 191 17.94 -7.07 9.49
N ALA A 192 18.84 -6.54 8.66
CA ALA A 192 19.47 -7.26 7.59
C ALA A 192 20.57 -8.18 8.13
N ARG A 193 20.42 -9.48 7.88
CA ARG A 193 21.30 -10.54 8.37
C ARG A 193 21.94 -11.31 7.22
N ARG A 194 23.13 -11.84 7.47
CA ARG A 194 23.75 -12.87 6.63
C ARG A 194 24.06 -14.09 7.49
N LEU A 195 23.37 -15.18 7.22
CA LEU A 195 23.59 -16.45 7.91
C LEU A 195 24.79 -17.19 7.34
N ASN A 196 25.55 -17.84 8.21
CA ASN A 196 26.68 -18.67 7.83
C ASN A 196 26.17 -20.05 7.36
N GLY A 197 26.64 -20.51 6.20
CA GLY A 197 26.24 -21.76 5.56
C GLY A 197 26.74 -21.83 4.11
N MET A 198 26.63 -22.99 3.45
CA MET A 198 26.97 -23.12 2.03
C MET A 198 26.16 -22.11 1.21
N GLY A 199 26.84 -21.19 0.50
CA GLY A 199 26.21 -20.16 -0.31
C GLY A 199 25.83 -18.86 0.42
N GLY A 200 25.80 -18.83 1.77
CA GLY A 200 25.55 -17.65 2.59
C GLY A 200 24.23 -16.92 2.29
N MET A 201 23.18 -17.20 3.07
CA MET A 201 21.85 -16.63 2.85
C MET A 201 21.75 -15.20 3.40
N ASN A 202 21.18 -14.29 2.60
CA ASN A 202 20.88 -12.92 3.03
C ASN A 202 19.36 -12.81 3.26
N LEU A 203 18.98 -12.34 4.44
CA LEU A 203 17.58 -12.23 4.85
C LEU A 203 17.36 -10.97 5.68
N LEU A 204 16.09 -10.59 5.82
CA LEU A 204 15.66 -9.59 6.79
C LEU A 204 14.95 -10.29 7.93
N THR A 205 15.25 -9.93 9.17
CA THR A 205 14.47 -10.36 10.32
C THR A 205 13.73 -9.17 10.89
N LYS A 206 12.43 -9.34 11.07
CA LYS A 206 11.56 -8.41 11.76
C LYS A 206 11.47 -8.84 13.23
N ILE A 207 11.72 -7.90 14.14
CA ILE A 207 11.70 -8.11 15.59
C ILE A 207 10.76 -7.08 16.22
N SER A 208 9.73 -7.56 16.91
CA SER A 208 8.85 -6.72 17.73
C SER A 208 9.52 -6.35 19.04
N LEU A 209 9.59 -5.06 19.38
CA LEU A 209 10.12 -4.58 20.66
C LEU A 209 9.14 -4.78 21.81
N VAL A 210 7.84 -4.91 21.50
CA VAL A 210 6.80 -5.21 22.51
C VAL A 210 6.65 -6.72 22.76
N ALA A 211 6.97 -7.54 21.76
CA ALA A 211 6.93 -9.00 21.86
C ALA A 211 8.17 -9.64 21.18
N PRO A 212 9.35 -9.60 21.81
CA PRO A 212 10.62 -9.97 21.17
C PRO A 212 10.78 -11.43 20.71
N ASN A 213 9.91 -12.30 21.22
CA ASN A 213 9.83 -13.70 20.83
C ASN A 213 9.11 -13.87 19.48
N GLU A 214 8.33 -12.87 19.05
CA GLU A 214 7.68 -12.84 17.75
C GLU A 214 8.67 -12.28 16.72
N ARG A 215 9.36 -13.18 16.04
CA ARG A 215 10.33 -12.87 14.99
C ARG A 215 9.90 -13.48 13.67
N GLU A 216 10.08 -12.71 12.61
CA GLU A 216 9.69 -13.12 11.26
C GLU A 216 10.88 -12.92 10.32
N ASP A 217 11.32 -14.01 9.69
CA ASP A 217 12.40 -13.99 8.70
C ASP A 217 11.82 -13.86 7.28
N ILE A 218 12.28 -12.83 6.57
CA ILE A 218 11.92 -12.53 5.19
C ILE A 218 13.14 -12.84 4.32
N GLN A 219 13.02 -13.90 3.52
CA GLN A 219 14.06 -14.25 2.56
C GLN A 219 14.13 -13.23 1.43
N LEU A 220 15.33 -12.76 1.13
CA LEU A 220 15.56 -11.89 -0.01
C LEU A 220 15.80 -12.74 -1.26
N PRO A 221 15.49 -12.23 -2.47
CA PRO A 221 15.80 -12.93 -3.71
C PRO A 221 17.27 -13.34 -3.78
N GLU A 222 17.56 -14.54 -4.30
CA GLU A 222 18.91 -15.17 -4.27
C GLU A 222 20.02 -14.27 -4.82
N ASN A 223 19.70 -13.42 -5.81
CA ASN A 223 20.64 -12.51 -6.45
C ASN A 223 20.83 -11.17 -5.73
N THR A 224 20.17 -10.93 -4.59
CA THR A 224 20.29 -9.68 -3.83
C THR A 224 21.73 -9.50 -3.33
N LYS A 225 22.48 -10.58 -3.07
CA LYS A 225 23.77 -10.54 -2.37
C LYS A 225 23.66 -9.79 -1.01
N ALA A 226 24.79 -9.48 -0.39
CA ALA A 226 24.81 -8.82 0.91
C ALA A 226 24.21 -7.41 0.86
N VAL A 227 23.28 -7.13 1.76
CA VAL A 227 22.75 -5.79 2.05
C VAL A 227 23.88 -4.90 2.59
N ARG A 228 23.89 -3.63 2.17
CA ARG A 228 24.84 -2.58 2.55
C ARG A 228 24.18 -1.35 3.15
N ALA A 229 22.89 -1.17 2.90
CA ALA A 229 22.08 -0.16 3.57
C ALA A 229 20.65 -0.66 3.65
N LEU A 230 20.00 -0.32 4.75
CA LEU A 230 18.60 -0.60 5.03
C LEU A 230 17.97 0.71 5.53
N CYS A 231 16.82 1.08 4.97
CA CYS A 231 16.04 2.21 5.45
C CYS A 231 14.55 1.84 5.47
N VAL A 232 13.90 2.00 6.60
CA VAL A 232 12.47 1.78 6.82
C VAL A 232 11.78 3.14 6.82
N LYS A 233 10.83 3.33 5.90
CA LYS A 233 10.13 4.60 5.78
C LYS A 233 8.89 4.67 6.69
N PRO A 234 8.71 5.77 7.44
CA PRO A 234 7.58 6.00 8.35
C PRO A 234 6.20 5.72 7.74
N ASP A 235 5.97 6.18 6.51
CA ASP A 235 4.58 6.34 6.00
C ASP A 235 4.13 5.28 4.99
N THR A 236 5.08 4.48 4.47
CA THR A 236 4.80 3.65 3.29
C THR A 236 4.77 2.16 3.57
N ARG A 237 5.12 1.73 4.79
CA ARG A 237 5.37 0.32 5.13
C ARG A 237 6.40 -0.33 4.20
N LEU A 238 7.29 0.48 3.61
CA LEU A 238 8.35 0.03 2.72
C LEU A 238 9.70 0.01 3.46
N ALA A 239 10.52 -0.96 3.10
CA ALA A 239 11.94 -1.00 3.39
C ALA A 239 12.70 -0.86 2.08
N LEU A 240 13.64 0.09 2.03
CA LEU A 240 14.58 0.29 0.94
C LEU A 240 15.88 -0.43 1.27
N LEU A 241 16.39 -1.21 0.32
CA LEU A 241 17.60 -2.00 0.49
C LEU A 241 18.59 -1.73 -0.63
N ALA A 242 19.79 -1.30 -0.28
CA ALA A 242 20.91 -1.28 -1.21
C ALA A 242 21.79 -2.52 -0.97
N SER A 243 22.18 -3.21 -2.03
CA SER A 243 22.95 -4.45 -1.92
C SER A 243 24.12 -4.54 -2.90
N LEU A 244 25.08 -5.39 -2.58
CA LEU A 244 26.24 -5.68 -3.44
C LEU A 244 25.86 -6.36 -4.77
N GLY A 245 24.60 -6.73 -4.95
CA GLY A 245 24.06 -7.22 -6.22
C GLY A 245 23.94 -6.15 -7.31
N LYS A 246 24.39 -4.91 -7.04
CA LYS A 246 24.13 -3.71 -7.87
C LYS A 246 22.63 -3.46 -8.04
N LYS A 247 21.86 -3.71 -6.97
CA LYS A 247 20.41 -3.55 -6.95
C LYS A 247 19.98 -2.66 -5.79
N LEU A 248 18.97 -1.86 -6.07
CA LEU A 248 18.16 -1.20 -5.07
C LEU A 248 16.80 -1.92 -5.05
N SER A 249 16.45 -2.49 -3.91
CA SER A 249 15.20 -3.25 -3.75
C SER A 249 14.24 -2.50 -2.84
N VAL A 250 12.97 -2.48 -3.21
CA VAL A 250 11.88 -1.96 -2.39
C VAL A 250 11.06 -3.14 -1.90
N VAL A 251 11.05 -3.38 -0.59
CA VAL A 251 10.30 -4.49 0.03
C VAL A 251 9.14 -3.91 0.81
N ARG A 252 7.93 -4.42 0.56
CA ARG A 252 6.72 -4.02 1.29
C ARG A 252 6.48 -4.96 2.46
N LYS A 253 6.16 -4.42 3.64
CA LYS A 253 5.66 -5.20 4.78
C LYS A 253 4.27 -5.74 4.42
N GLN A 254 4.12 -7.04 4.16
CA GLN A 254 2.82 -7.70 4.11
C GLN A 254 2.42 -8.09 5.53
N HIS A 255 1.22 -7.73 5.96
CA HIS A 255 0.61 -8.38 7.13
C HIS A 255 -0.01 -9.68 6.63
N HIS A 256 0.40 -10.83 7.17
CA HIS A 256 -0.50 -11.98 7.22
C HIS A 256 -1.61 -11.61 8.21
N CYS A 257 -2.70 -11.05 7.68
CA CYS A 257 -3.96 -10.97 8.39
C CYS A 257 -4.61 -12.35 8.30
N SER A 258 -4.20 -13.29 9.15
CA SER A 258 -5.04 -14.44 9.48
C SER A 258 -6.07 -14.00 10.50
N TYR A 259 -7.14 -13.38 10.01
CA TYR A 259 -8.42 -13.35 10.73
C TYR A 259 -9.28 -14.48 10.15
N LEU A 260 -9.38 -15.58 10.90
CA LEU A 260 -10.56 -16.44 10.91
C LEU A 260 -11.46 -15.97 12.06
#